data_AF-A0A925KDZ1-F1
#
_entry.id   AF-A0A925KDZ1-F1
#
_cell.length_a   1.000
_cell.length_b   1.000
_cell.length_c   1.000
_cell.angle_alpha   90.00
_cell.angle_beta   90.00
_cell.angle_gamma   90.00
#
_symmetry.space_group_name_H-M   'P 1'
#
loop_
_entity.id
_entity.type
_entity.pdbx_description
1 polymer ?
#
loop_
_entity_poly.entity_id
_entity_poly.type
_entity_poly.pdbx_seq_one_letter_code
_entity_poly.pdbx_strand_id
1 'polypeptide(L)'
;MAAGNAGTRRWPRVLLALGAGWLLAAAWGSVVQTQFNLQALVALGVPVPPGLRALTTLQDLAGFAPVYAGILAAGWIPALGLAAWLAR
;
A
#
# COMPACT_ATOMS: atom_id res chain seq x y z
N MET A 1 35.27 26.22 -6.37
CA MET A 1 34.40 25.87 -7.51
C MET A 1 35.03 24.69 -8.26
N ALA A 2 34.49 23.50 -8.06
CA ALA A 2 34.59 22.38 -9.00
C ALA A 2 33.44 21.43 -8.66
N ALA A 3 32.72 21.04 -9.71
CA ALA A 3 31.37 20.52 -9.73
C ALA A 3 31.12 19.29 -8.84
N GLY A 4 29.92 19.24 -8.28
CA GLY A 4 29.47 18.18 -7.38
C GLY A 4 29.43 16.80 -8.03
N ASN A 5 29.88 15.82 -7.25
CA ASN A 5 29.59 14.40 -7.46
C ASN A 5 28.08 14.15 -7.28
N ALA A 6 27.27 14.49 -8.28
CA ALA A 6 25.89 14.01 -8.37
C ALA A 6 25.91 12.67 -9.12
N GLY A 7 26.24 11.60 -8.39
CA GLY A 7 26.12 10.23 -8.88
C GLY A 7 24.77 10.06 -9.56
N THR A 8 24.78 9.53 -10.79
CA THR A 8 23.62 9.41 -11.67
C THR A 8 22.40 8.90 -10.90
N ARG A 9 21.46 9.79 -10.55
CA ARG A 9 20.17 9.38 -9.97
C ARG A 9 19.49 8.52 -11.01
N ARG A 10 19.51 7.20 -10.80
CA ARG A 10 18.78 6.25 -11.64
C ARG A 10 17.30 6.33 -11.27
N TRP A 11 16.68 7.47 -11.59
CA TRP A 11 15.25 7.74 -11.40
C TRP A 11 14.34 6.57 -11.81
N PRO A 12 14.61 5.82 -12.90
CA PRO A 12 13.82 4.62 -13.21
C PRO A 12 13.82 3.57 -12.10
N ARG A 13 14.98 3.33 -11.45
CA ARG A 13 15.06 2.37 -10.33
C ARG A 13 14.29 2.86 -9.11
N VAL A 14 14.33 4.16 -8.83
CA VAL A 14 13.60 4.76 -7.71
C VAL A 14 12.09 4.65 -7.93
N LEU A 15 11.61 5.00 -9.13
CA LEU A 15 10.19 4.90 -9.48
C LEU A 15 9.71 3.44 -9.48
N LEU A 16 10.53 2.50 -9.96
CA LEU A 16 10.23 1.08 -9.87
C LEU A 16 10.12 0.59 -8.42
N ALA A 17 11.06 0.99 -7.56
CA ALA A 17 11.03 0.63 -6.15
C ALA A 17 9.80 1.25 -5.44
N LEU A 18 9.48 2.51 -5.74
CA LEU A 18 8.30 3.19 -5.20
C LEU A 18 7.01 2.51 -5.66
N GLY A 19 6.90 2.18 -6.95
CA GLY A 19 5.75 1.48 -7.51
C GLY A 19 5.58 0.09 -6.90
N ALA A 20 6.66 -0.70 -6.80
CA ALA A 20 6.63 -2.02 -6.18
C ALA A 20 6.24 -1.94 -4.69
N GLY A 21 6.81 -0.99 -3.95
CA GLY A 21 6.47 -0.76 -2.55
C GLY A 21 5.01 -0.33 -2.36
N TRP A 22 4.49 0.54 -3.23
CA TRP A 22 3.09 0.96 -3.21
C TRP A 22 2.13 -0.21 -3.49
N LEU A 23 2.42 -1.04 -4.49
CA LEU A 23 1.63 -2.23 -4.79
C LEU A 23 1.65 -3.25 -3.63
N LEU A 24 2.83 -3.49 -3.05
CA LEU A 24 2.97 -4.36 -1.89
C LEU A 24 2.19 -3.83 -0.69
N ALA A 25 2.31 -2.52 -0.40
CA ALA A 25 1.57 -1.88 0.68
C ALA A 25 0.05 -1.96 0.45
N ALA A 26 -0.41 -1.78 -0.79
CA ALA A 26 -1.82 -1.89 -1.13
C ALA A 26 -2.37 -3.31 -0.92
N ALA A 27 -1.64 -4.32 -1.42
CA ALA A 27 -2.03 -5.72 -1.26
C ALA A 27 -2.01 -6.15 0.21
N TRP A 28 -0.93 -5.84 0.93
CA TRP A 28 -0.80 -6.20 2.34
C TRP A 28 -1.83 -5.48 3.22
N GLY A 29 -2.01 -4.19 3.01
CA GLY A 29 -2.99 -3.40 3.74
C GLY A 29 -4.42 -3.88 3.48
N SER A 30 -4.74 -4.27 2.24
CA SER A 30 -6.01 -4.93 1.91
C SER A 30 -6.21 -6.21 2.72
N VAL A 31 -5.23 -7.14 2.69
CA VAL A 31 -5.29 -8.39 3.47
C VAL A 31 -5.51 -8.13 4.95
N VAL A 32 -4.71 -7.25 5.55
CA VAL A 32 -4.81 -6.89 6.97
C VAL A 32 -6.19 -6.30 7.28
N GLN A 33 -6.68 -5.36 6.45
CA GLN A 33 -8.00 -4.75 6.61
C GLN A 33 -9.11 -5.80 6.54
N THR A 34 -9.05 -6.73 5.58
CA THR A 34 -10.00 -7.84 5.47
C THR A 34 -9.99 -8.69 6.74
N GLN A 35 -8.81 -9.02 7.28
CA GLN A 35 -8.74 -9.83 8.50
C GLN A 35 -9.29 -9.09 9.72
N PHE A 36 -9.04 -7.78 9.86
CA PHE A 36 -9.66 -6.98 10.91
C PHE A 36 -11.19 -6.97 10.80
N ASN A 37 -11.71 -6.76 9.59
CA ASN A 37 -13.16 -6.76 9.35
C ASN A 37 -13.78 -8.13 9.67
N LEU A 38 -13.19 -9.22 9.18
CA LEU A 38 -13.68 -10.57 9.44
C LEU A 38 -13.59 -10.94 10.92
N GLN A 39 -12.55 -10.49 11.62
CA GLN A 39 -12.41 -10.73 13.05
C GLN A 39 -13.47 -9.97 13.85
N ALA A 40 -13.84 -8.75 13.44
CA ALA A 40 -14.94 -8.02 14.05
C ALA A 40 -16.28 -8.78 13.90
N LEU A 41 -16.53 -9.40 12.74
CA LEU A 41 -17.71 -10.26 12.53
C LEU A 41 -17.71 -11.49 13.45
N VAL A 42 -16.56 -12.15 13.61
CA VAL A 42 -16.40 -13.28 14.54
C VAL A 42 -16.72 -12.85 15.97
N ALA A 43 -16.27 -11.66 16.39
CA ALA A 43 -16.56 -11.11 17.72
C ALA A 43 -18.06 -10.86 17.96
N LEU A 44 -18.84 -10.67 16.89
CA LEU A 44 -20.31 -10.56 16.92
C LEU A 44 -21.03 -11.91 16.85
N GLY A 45 -20.31 -13.03 16.87
CA GLY A 45 -20.86 -14.37 16.79
C GLY A 45 -21.17 -14.84 15.36
N VAL A 46 -20.73 -14.11 14.33
CA VAL A 46 -20.91 -14.54 12.93
C VAL A 46 -19.88 -15.62 12.60
N PRO A 47 -20.30 -16.81 12.13
CA PRO A 47 -19.37 -17.85 11.76
C PRO A 47 -18.60 -17.48 10.49
N VAL A 48 -17.27 -17.44 10.59
CA VAL A 48 -16.36 -17.20 9.45
C VAL A 48 -15.44 -18.42 9.28
N PRO A 49 -15.91 -19.49 8.61
CA PRO A 49 -15.09 -20.67 8.38
C PRO A 49 -13.85 -20.35 7.53
N PRO A 50 -12.77 -21.13 7.63
CA PRO A 50 -11.51 -20.84 6.94
C PRO A 50 -11.65 -20.63 5.42
N GLY A 51 -12.51 -21.42 4.76
CA GLY A 51 -12.78 -21.28 3.32
C GLY A 51 -13.42 -19.94 2.95
N LEU A 52 -14.38 -19.48 3.75
CA LEU A 52 -15.01 -18.16 3.55
C LEU A 52 -13.98 -17.05 3.79
N ARG A 53 -13.18 -17.15 4.84
CA ARG A 53 -12.10 -16.20 5.15
C ARG A 53 -11.11 -16.06 4.00
N ALA A 54 -10.68 -17.18 3.42
CA ALA A 54 -9.77 -17.18 2.27
C ALA A 54 -10.43 -16.58 1.03
N LEU A 55 -11.67 -16.97 0.72
CA LEU A 55 -12.41 -16.45 -0.44
C LEU A 55 -12.62 -14.94 -0.35
N THR A 56 -13.07 -14.42 0.80
CA THR A 56 -13.26 -12.98 1.02
C THR A 56 -11.93 -12.22 0.90
N THR A 57 -10.83 -12.79 1.40
CA THR A 57 -9.49 -12.18 1.24
C THR A 57 -9.09 -12.07 -0.23
N LEU A 58 -9.34 -13.11 -1.04
CA LEU A 58 -9.07 -13.07 -2.48
C LEU A 58 -9.97 -12.06 -3.21
N GLN A 59 -11.25 -11.98 -2.82
CA GLN A 59 -12.20 -11.01 -3.37
C GLN A 59 -11.77 -9.57 -3.03
N ASP A 60 -11.36 -9.30 -1.80
CA ASP A 60 -10.89 -7.97 -1.38
C ASP A 60 -9.53 -7.62 -1.99
N LEU A 61 -8.65 -8.60 -2.24
CA LEU A 61 -7.43 -8.37 -3.03
C LEU A 61 -7.74 -7.90 -4.46
N ALA A 62 -8.77 -8.46 -5.09
CA ALA A 62 -9.18 -8.04 -6.45
C ALA A 62 -10.02 -6.75 -6.45
N GLY A 63 -10.91 -6.58 -5.47
CA GLY A 63 -11.88 -5.48 -5.42
C GLY A 63 -11.44 -4.29 -4.57
N PHE A 64 -11.06 -4.53 -3.30
CA PHE A 64 -10.72 -3.47 -2.35
C PHE A 64 -9.27 -2.97 -2.50
N ALA A 65 -8.30 -3.82 -2.82
CA ALA A 65 -6.90 -3.41 -2.90
C ALA A 65 -6.64 -2.26 -3.89
N PRO A 66 -7.29 -2.18 -5.08
CA PRO A 66 -7.18 -1.01 -5.96
C PRO A 66 -7.67 0.29 -5.31
N VAL A 67 -8.77 0.23 -4.54
CA VAL A 67 -9.29 1.38 -3.78
C VAL A 67 -8.30 1.77 -2.70
N TYR A 68 -7.77 0.78 -1.96
CA TYR A 68 -6.79 1.01 -0.90
C TYR A 68 -5.47 1.60 -1.46
N ALA A 69 -5.05 1.18 -2.66
CA ALA A 69 -3.93 1.78 -3.38
C ALA A 69 -4.17 3.28 -3.65
N GLY A 70 -5.39 3.65 -4.04
CA GLY A 70 -5.82 5.04 -4.20
C GLY A 70 -5.74 5.84 -2.90
N ILE A 71 -6.20 5.27 -1.78
CA ILE A 71 -6.10 5.89 -0.44
C ILE A 71 -4.63 6.11 -0.05
N LEU A 72 -3.77 5.10 -0.26
CA LEU A 72 -2.34 5.22 -0.01
C LEU A 72 -1.72 6.32 -0.87
N ALA A 73 -2.05 6.38 -2.16
CA ALA A 73 -1.56 7.42 -3.07
C ALA A 73 -1.99 8.82 -2.61
N ALA A 74 -3.25 8.98 -2.17
CA ALA A 74 -3.76 10.24 -1.64
C ALA A 74 -2.98 10.72 -0.41
N GLY A 75 -2.47 9.82 0.43
CA GLY A 75 -1.59 10.17 1.55
C GLY A 75 -0.13 10.36 1.15
N TRP A 76 0.40 9.49 0.28
CA TRP A 76 1.82 9.47 -0.09
C TRP A 76 2.22 10.63 -0.99
N ILE A 77 1.39 11.01 -1.97
CA ILE A 77 1.70 12.11 -2.89
C ILE A 77 2.00 13.42 -2.13
N PRO A 78 1.11 13.93 -1.24
CA PRO A 78 1.41 15.14 -0.49
C PRO A 78 2.57 14.95 0.50
N ALA A 79 2.69 13.79 1.14
CA ALA A 79 3.78 13.52 2.09
C ALA A 79 5.15 13.54 1.40
N LEU A 80 5.28 12.87 0.24
CA LEU A 80 6.51 12.85 -0.55
C LEU A 80 6.80 14.23 -1.16
N GLY A 81 5.77 14.96 -1.60
CA GLY A 81 5.91 16.34 -2.06
C GLY A 81 6.46 17.27 -0.97
N LEU A 82 5.93 17.15 0.26
CA LEU A 82 6.43 17.90 1.41
C LEU A 82 7.85 17.49 1.78
N ALA A 83 8.17 16.20 1.80
CA ALA A 83 9.51 15.71 2.07
C ALA A 83 10.52 16.25 1.04
N ALA A 84 10.16 16.27 -0.23
CA ALA A 84 10.98 16.87 -1.29
C ALA A 84 11.14 18.39 -1.13
N TRP A 85 10.12 19.09 -0.60
CA TRP A 85 10.24 20.51 -0.26
C TRP A 85 11.18 20.75 0.92
N LEU A 86 11.14 19.94 1.96
CA LEU A 86 11.99 20.14 3.13
C LEU A 86 13.45 19.73 2.88
N ALA A 87 13.71 18.89 1.88
CA ALA A 87 15.04 18.41 1.52
C ALA A 87 15.85 19.38 0.63
N ARG A 88 15.27 20.52 0.23
CA ARG A 88 15.96 21.61 -0.49
C ARG A 88 16.38 22.72 0.47
#